data_AF-A0AAU9P0L4-F1
#
_entry.id   AF-A0AAU9P0L4-F1
#
_cell.length_a   1.000
_cell.length_b   1.000
_cell.length_c   1.000
_cell.angle_alpha   90.00
_cell.angle_beta   90.00
_cell.angle_gamma   90.00
#
_symmetry.space_group_name_H-M   'P 1'
#
loop_
_entity.id
_entity.type
_entity.pdbx_description
1 polymer ?
#
loop_
_entity_poly.entity_id
_entity_poly.type
_entity_poly.pdbx_seq_one_letter_code
_entity_poly.pdbx_strand_id
1 'polypeptide(L)'
;MQSRRRISFWLTCVGPYLHRDILLVQKICRVLKGYYLCALKSVNSGDLEGGVCGNRTPRLHLKEARLNLEEALGACLLPSLQLIPANPAVGQEKWAVLSLLPYEINLQIQLDTRRILKRLAKEKLKELGRMVAKLAHANPMSVLRTIVHQIEAYRDMIAPVVDAFKYLTHLEYDILEYVVIERLVQGGREKLKDDGLNVSHWLQSLASFWGH
;
A
#
# COMPACT_ATOMS: atom_id res chain seq x y z
N MET A 1 -6.92 -24.44 -17.33
CA MET A 1 -5.77 -23.66 -17.86
C MET A 1 -6.12 -22.74 -19.03
N GLN A 2 -7.04 -23.11 -19.93
CA GLN A 2 -7.37 -22.35 -21.15
C GLN A 2 -8.02 -20.97 -20.90
N SER A 3 -8.86 -20.82 -19.87
CA SER A 3 -9.47 -19.53 -19.51
C SER A 3 -8.47 -18.53 -18.88
N ARG A 4 -7.36 -19.01 -18.31
CA ARG A 4 -6.36 -18.16 -17.62
C ARG A 4 -5.44 -17.44 -18.61
N ARG A 5 -5.01 -18.12 -19.68
CA ARG A 5 -4.24 -17.51 -20.78
C ARG A 5 -5.04 -16.47 -21.55
N ARG A 6 -6.37 -16.67 -21.66
CA ARG A 6 -7.27 -15.71 -22.29
C ARG A 6 -7.29 -14.38 -21.53
N ILE A 7 -7.39 -14.38 -20.20
CA ILE A 7 -7.45 -13.14 -19.41
C ILE A 7 -6.15 -12.32 -19.54
N SER A 8 -4.99 -12.96 -19.45
CA SER A 8 -3.70 -12.26 -19.66
C SER A 8 -3.62 -11.65 -21.06
N PHE A 9 -3.99 -12.42 -22.09
CA PHE A 9 -4.05 -11.93 -23.47
C PHE A 9 -4.98 -10.73 -23.65
N TRP A 10 -6.21 -10.78 -23.11
CA TRP A 10 -7.15 -9.66 -23.19
C TRP A 10 -6.65 -8.42 -22.42
N LEU A 11 -5.97 -8.60 -21.29
CA LEU A 11 -5.36 -7.49 -20.54
C LEU A 11 -4.23 -6.83 -21.32
N THR A 12 -3.40 -7.61 -22.01
CA THR A 12 -2.33 -7.10 -22.89
C THR A 12 -2.90 -6.37 -24.11
N CYS A 13 -4.05 -6.82 -24.65
CA CYS A 13 -4.72 -6.15 -25.77
C CYS A 13 -5.43 -4.84 -25.38
N VAL A 14 -5.96 -4.74 -24.14
CA VAL A 14 -6.64 -3.52 -23.66
C VAL A 14 -5.65 -2.42 -23.28
N GLY A 15 -4.48 -2.80 -22.75
CA GLY A 15 -3.39 -1.87 -22.44
C GLY A 15 -3.82 -0.72 -21.50
N PRO A 16 -3.33 0.52 -21.72
CA PRO A 16 -3.59 1.66 -20.84
C PRO A 16 -5.02 2.21 -20.92
N TYR A 17 -5.87 1.72 -21.83
CA TYR A 17 -7.25 2.23 -22.02
C TYR A 17 -8.23 1.74 -20.94
N LEU A 18 -7.79 0.86 -20.04
CA LEU A 18 -8.61 0.36 -18.93
C LEU A 18 -9.01 1.48 -17.95
N HIS A 19 -8.33 2.64 -17.96
CA HIS A 19 -8.66 3.81 -17.13
C HIS A 19 -10.07 4.37 -17.36
N ARG A 20 -10.68 4.10 -18.53
CA ARG A 20 -12.01 4.60 -18.88
C ARG A 20 -13.15 3.91 -18.12
N ASP A 21 -12.90 2.71 -17.59
CA ASP A 21 -13.87 1.95 -16.80
C ASP A 21 -13.26 1.58 -15.44
N ILE A 22 -13.49 2.48 -14.48
CA ILE A 22 -13.00 2.32 -13.11
C ILE A 22 -13.56 1.05 -12.47
N LEU A 23 -14.82 0.68 -12.74
CA LEU A 23 -15.45 -0.51 -12.15
C LEU A 23 -14.81 -1.79 -12.67
N LEU A 24 -14.42 -1.81 -13.94
CA LEU A 24 -13.69 -2.93 -14.54
C LEU A 24 -12.30 -3.08 -13.93
N VAL A 25 -11.56 -1.97 -13.74
CA VAL A 25 -10.27 -1.98 -13.03
C VAL A 25 -10.42 -2.57 -11.63
N GLN A 26 -11.41 -2.12 -10.86
CA GLN A 26 -11.64 -2.64 -9.50
C GLN A 26 -11.97 -4.14 -9.49
N LYS A 27 -12.83 -4.62 -10.40
CA LYS A 27 -13.16 -6.04 -10.51
C LYS A 27 -11.94 -6.90 -10.88
N ILE A 28 -11.12 -6.42 -11.82
CA ILE A 28 -9.90 -7.11 -12.24
C ILE A 28 -8.89 -7.17 -11.09
N CYS A 29 -8.68 -6.07 -10.38
CA CYS A 29 -7.85 -6.02 -9.17
C CYS A 29 -8.29 -7.03 -8.11
N ARG A 30 -9.60 -7.11 -7.81
CA ARG A 30 -10.17 -8.05 -6.84
C ARG A 30 -10.02 -9.51 -7.26
N VAL A 31 -10.25 -9.82 -8.54
CA VAL A 31 -10.11 -11.18 -9.08
C VAL A 31 -8.64 -11.62 -9.06
N LEU A 32 -7.72 -10.76 -9.48
CA LEU A 32 -6.28 -11.04 -9.42
C LEU A 32 -5.81 -11.24 -7.96
N LYS A 33 -6.34 -10.44 -7.03
CA LYS A 33 -6.11 -10.60 -5.59
C LYS A 33 -6.60 -11.93 -5.06
N GLY A 34 -7.85 -12.29 -5.34
CA GLY A 34 -8.41 -13.58 -4.95
C GLY A 34 -7.61 -14.75 -5.53
N TYR A 35 -7.17 -14.63 -6.79
CA TYR A 35 -6.36 -15.65 -7.44
C TYR A 35 -5.00 -15.87 -6.76
N TYR A 36 -4.28 -14.79 -6.46
CA TYR A 36 -2.99 -14.87 -5.76
C TYR A 36 -3.13 -15.41 -4.35
N LEU A 37 -4.14 -14.95 -3.58
CA LEU A 37 -4.38 -15.43 -2.22
C LEU A 37 -4.82 -16.90 -2.17
N CYS A 38 -5.61 -17.35 -3.14
CA CYS A 38 -5.94 -18.78 -3.28
C CYS A 38 -4.69 -19.61 -3.56
N ALA A 39 -3.81 -19.16 -4.46
CA ALA A 39 -2.54 -19.84 -4.73
C ALA A 39 -1.61 -19.87 -3.49
N LEU A 40 -1.61 -18.79 -2.69
CA LEU A 40 -0.83 -18.70 -1.45
C LEU A 40 -1.38 -19.65 -0.35
N LYS A 41 -2.70 -19.71 -0.17
CA LYS A 41 -3.36 -20.63 0.78
C LYS A 41 -3.07 -22.10 0.45
N SER A 42 -2.99 -22.45 -0.84
CA SER A 42 -2.62 -23.81 -1.28
C SER A 42 -1.18 -24.18 -0.96
N VAL A 43 -0.27 -23.21 -0.82
CA VAL A 43 1.13 -23.45 -0.40
C VAL A 43 1.20 -23.58 1.12
N ASN A 44 0.57 -22.66 1.88
CA ASN A 44 0.61 -22.69 3.35
C ASN A 44 -0.14 -23.89 3.97
N SER A 45 -1.17 -24.42 3.31
CA SER A 45 -1.88 -25.62 3.79
C SER A 45 -1.08 -26.91 3.56
N GLY A 46 -0.09 -26.91 2.66
CA GLY A 46 0.77 -28.05 2.37
C GLY A 46 1.98 -28.21 3.29
N ASP A 47 2.23 -27.26 4.19
CA ASP A 47 3.34 -27.33 5.17
C ASP A 47 2.95 -28.09 6.47
N LEU A 48 1.66 -28.44 6.64
CA LEU A 48 1.15 -29.19 7.80
C LEU A 48 1.12 -30.71 7.61
N GLU A 49 1.26 -31.22 6.38
CA GLU A 49 1.33 -32.67 6.10
C GLU A 49 2.62 -32.99 5.33
N GLY A 50 3.58 -33.59 6.03
CA GLY A 50 4.87 -33.97 5.48
C GLY A 50 4.76 -35.00 4.35
N GLY A 51 5.46 -34.77 3.24
CA GLY A 51 5.54 -35.70 2.12
C GLY A 51 6.48 -35.24 1.01
N VAL A 52 7.70 -35.74 1.04
CA VAL A 52 8.74 -35.56 0.01
C VAL A 52 8.17 -36.00 -1.35
N CYS A 53 8.27 -35.11 -2.36
CA CYS A 53 7.95 -35.29 -3.80
C CYS A 53 6.67 -34.61 -4.34
N GLY A 54 5.68 -34.24 -3.52
CA GLY A 54 4.44 -33.56 -3.99
C GLY A 54 4.50 -32.02 -4.11
N ASN A 55 5.40 -31.36 -3.36
CA ASN A 55 5.39 -29.90 -3.15
C ASN A 55 5.89 -29.03 -4.32
N ARG A 56 6.28 -29.62 -5.46
CA ARG A 56 6.74 -28.85 -6.63
C ARG A 56 5.59 -28.14 -7.35
N THR A 57 4.42 -28.78 -7.45
CA THR A 57 3.27 -28.25 -8.21
C THR A 57 2.64 -27.00 -7.59
N PRO A 58 2.38 -26.88 -6.26
CA PRO A 58 1.80 -25.66 -5.68
C PRO A 58 2.78 -24.48 -5.72
N ARG A 59 4.09 -24.72 -5.51
CA ARG A 59 5.13 -23.69 -5.59
C ARG A 59 5.33 -23.17 -7.02
N LEU A 60 5.24 -24.05 -8.03
CA LEU A 60 5.26 -23.67 -9.45
C LEU A 60 4.01 -22.86 -9.82
N HIS A 61 2.83 -23.26 -9.33
CA HIS A 61 1.58 -22.52 -9.53
C HIS A 61 1.62 -21.12 -8.89
N LEU A 62 2.24 -20.97 -7.72
CA LEU A 62 2.44 -19.65 -7.09
C LEU A 62 3.39 -18.77 -7.92
N LYS A 63 4.48 -19.34 -8.45
CA LYS A 63 5.40 -18.62 -9.35
C LYS A 63 4.73 -18.19 -10.65
N GLU A 64 3.93 -19.06 -11.25
CA GLU A 64 3.16 -18.75 -12.46
C GLU A 64 2.07 -17.71 -12.18
N ALA A 65 1.36 -17.80 -11.05
CA ALA A 65 0.39 -16.79 -10.64
C ALA A 65 1.04 -15.43 -10.41
N ARG A 66 2.25 -15.42 -9.85
CA ARG A 66 3.04 -14.20 -9.65
C ARG A 66 3.50 -13.57 -10.97
N LEU A 67 4.02 -14.36 -11.90
CA LEU A 67 4.43 -13.87 -13.23
C LEU A 67 3.26 -13.25 -13.99
N ASN A 68 2.10 -13.91 -14.00
CA ASN A 68 0.89 -13.39 -14.64
C ASN A 68 0.39 -12.10 -13.95
N LEU A 69 0.57 -11.98 -12.63
CA LEU A 69 0.24 -10.77 -11.89
C LEU A 69 1.18 -9.62 -12.30
N GLU A 70 2.49 -9.87 -12.32
CA GLU A 70 3.53 -8.90 -12.72
C GLU A 70 3.32 -8.40 -14.16
N GLU A 71 3.00 -9.31 -15.09
CA GLU A 71 2.74 -9.00 -16.50
C GLU A 71 1.46 -8.17 -16.68
N ALA A 72 0.34 -8.57 -16.05
CA ALA A 72 -0.91 -7.82 -16.08
C ALA A 72 -0.75 -6.41 -15.44
N LEU A 73 0.09 -6.32 -14.42
CA LEU A 73 0.37 -5.06 -13.74
C LEU A 73 1.17 -4.11 -14.63
N GLY A 74 2.25 -4.60 -15.24
CA GLY A 74 3.10 -3.81 -16.12
C GLY A 74 2.44 -3.42 -17.43
N ALA A 75 1.66 -4.33 -18.04
CA ALA A 75 1.08 -4.10 -19.36
C ALA A 75 -0.16 -3.19 -19.35
N CYS A 76 -0.98 -3.25 -18.30
CA CYS A 76 -2.31 -2.64 -18.32
C CYS A 76 -2.67 -1.88 -17.04
N LEU A 77 -2.47 -2.47 -15.86
CA LEU A 77 -2.99 -1.87 -14.62
C LEU A 77 -2.19 -0.65 -14.20
N LEU A 78 -0.85 -0.71 -14.17
CA LEU A 78 -0.01 0.41 -13.74
C LEU A 78 -0.18 1.64 -14.67
N PRO A 79 -0.15 1.48 -16.01
CA PRO A 79 -0.41 2.59 -16.93
C PRO A 79 -1.83 3.16 -16.82
N SER A 80 -2.84 2.30 -16.69
CA SER A 80 -4.25 2.74 -16.55
C SER A 80 -4.49 3.46 -15.23
N LEU A 81 -3.90 2.99 -14.14
CA LEU A 81 -4.03 3.58 -12.81
C LEU A 81 -3.31 4.94 -12.68
N GLN A 82 -2.36 5.26 -13.56
CA GLN A 82 -1.75 6.60 -13.66
C GLN A 82 -2.65 7.61 -14.39
N LEU A 83 -3.56 7.13 -15.24
CA LEU A 83 -4.45 7.96 -16.04
C LEU A 83 -5.82 8.22 -15.37
N ILE A 84 -6.13 7.50 -14.29
CA ILE A 84 -7.38 7.71 -13.53
C ILE A 84 -7.22 8.94 -12.62
N PRO A 85 -8.13 9.93 -12.70
CA PRO A 85 -8.11 11.08 -11.78
C PRO A 85 -8.32 10.61 -10.34
N ALA A 86 -7.84 11.41 -9.39
CA ALA A 86 -7.78 11.09 -7.97
C ALA A 86 -9.08 10.43 -7.44
N ASN A 87 -9.02 9.12 -7.15
CA ASN A 87 -10.14 8.38 -6.59
C ASN A 87 -9.66 7.44 -5.47
N PRO A 88 -10.03 7.71 -4.20
CA PRO A 88 -9.64 6.90 -3.05
C PRO A 88 -9.97 5.40 -3.19
N ALA A 89 -11.09 5.05 -3.83
CA ALA A 89 -11.47 3.66 -4.08
C ALA A 89 -10.55 2.97 -5.09
N VAL A 90 -10.00 3.72 -6.04
CA VAL A 90 -9.00 3.22 -7.00
C VAL A 90 -7.62 3.15 -6.36
N GLY A 91 -7.29 4.08 -5.46
CA GLY A 91 -6.09 4.02 -4.62
C GLY A 91 -6.05 2.77 -3.74
N GLN A 92 -7.18 2.39 -3.14
CA GLN A 92 -7.33 1.14 -2.38
C GLN A 92 -7.10 -0.09 -3.24
N GLU A 93 -7.66 -0.13 -4.45
CA GLU A 93 -7.50 -1.30 -5.34
C GLU A 93 -6.11 -1.36 -5.98
N LYS A 94 -5.52 -0.20 -6.35
CA LYS A 94 -4.11 -0.08 -6.74
C LYS A 94 -3.21 -0.64 -5.66
N TRP A 95 -3.42 -0.24 -4.41
CA TRP A 95 -2.65 -0.74 -3.28
C TRP A 95 -2.95 -2.22 -3.00
N ALA A 96 -4.20 -2.66 -3.08
CA ALA A 96 -4.59 -4.05 -2.86
C ALA A 96 -3.88 -5.00 -3.84
N VAL A 97 -3.57 -4.54 -5.06
CA VAL A 97 -2.78 -5.31 -6.03
C VAL A 97 -1.27 -5.13 -5.85
N LEU A 98 -0.79 -3.91 -5.59
CA LEU A 98 0.62 -3.67 -5.25
C LEU A 98 1.07 -4.40 -3.97
N SER A 99 0.16 -4.63 -3.03
CA SER A 99 0.39 -5.38 -1.79
C SER A 99 0.58 -6.88 -2.02
N LEU A 100 0.20 -7.39 -3.20
CA LEU A 100 0.35 -8.80 -3.59
C LEU A 100 1.64 -9.06 -4.36
N LEU A 101 2.17 -8.02 -5.01
CA LEU A 101 3.55 -8.00 -5.47
C LEU A 101 4.48 -7.98 -4.25
N PRO A 102 5.67 -8.58 -4.36
CA PRO A 102 6.37 -9.18 -3.24
C PRO A 102 6.45 -8.21 -2.06
N TYR A 103 5.97 -8.70 -0.91
CA TYR A 103 6.06 -8.06 0.41
C TYR A 103 7.41 -7.36 0.63
N GLU A 104 8.48 -7.89 0.06
CA GLU A 104 9.84 -7.34 -0.01
C GLU A 104 9.91 -5.91 -0.56
N ILE A 105 9.23 -5.59 -1.67
CA ILE A 105 9.26 -4.25 -2.28
C ILE A 105 8.51 -3.25 -1.40
N ASN A 106 7.36 -3.66 -0.86
CA ASN A 106 6.61 -2.80 0.05
C ASN A 106 7.39 -2.59 1.36
N LEU A 107 8.02 -3.64 1.89
CA LEU A 107 8.91 -3.57 3.04
C LEU A 107 10.10 -2.65 2.74
N GLN A 108 10.71 -2.78 1.57
CA GLN A 108 11.83 -1.94 1.15
C GLN A 108 11.42 -0.46 1.07
N ILE A 109 10.27 -0.15 0.46
CA ILE A 109 9.70 1.20 0.41
C ILE A 109 9.44 1.72 1.83
N GLN A 110 8.90 0.90 2.72
CA GLN A 110 8.68 1.28 4.12
C GLN A 110 9.99 1.55 4.85
N LEU A 111 11.01 0.72 4.66
CA LEU A 111 12.33 0.88 5.26
C LEU A 111 13.02 2.15 4.75
N ASP A 112 12.97 2.40 3.45
CA ASP A 112 13.56 3.59 2.82
C ASP A 112 12.83 4.85 3.25
N THR A 113 11.49 4.81 3.35
CA THR A 113 10.69 5.89 3.93
C THR A 113 11.10 6.16 5.37
N ARG A 114 11.21 5.13 6.22
CA ARG A 114 11.64 5.28 7.62
C ARG A 114 13.04 5.87 7.73
N ARG A 115 13.99 5.48 6.87
CA ARG A 115 15.36 6.02 6.83
C ARG A 115 15.35 7.51 6.52
N ILE A 116 14.58 7.93 5.51
CA ILE A 116 14.47 9.34 5.13
C ILE A 116 13.78 10.15 6.23
N LEU A 117 12.72 9.62 6.86
CA LEU A 117 12.04 10.29 7.98
C LEU A 117 12.96 10.49 9.18
N LYS A 118 13.79 9.49 9.53
CA LYS A 118 14.77 9.62 10.63
C LYS A 118 15.80 10.72 10.36
N ARG A 119 16.19 10.92 9.10
CA ARG A 119 17.08 12.02 8.70
C ARG A 119 16.36 13.36 8.70
N LEU A 120 15.10 13.38 8.24
CA LEU A 120 14.25 14.57 8.23
C LEU A 120 14.05 15.12 9.65
N ALA A 121 13.86 14.24 10.64
CA ALA A 121 13.73 14.61 12.04
C ALA A 121 14.98 15.30 12.62
N LYS A 122 16.18 14.96 12.11
CA LYS A 122 17.46 15.48 12.61
C LYS A 122 17.98 16.71 11.86
N GLU A 123 17.87 16.71 10.53
CA GLU A 123 18.61 17.65 9.68
C GLU A 123 17.73 18.66 8.94
N LYS A 124 16.40 18.62 9.08
CA LYS A 124 15.42 19.56 8.46
C LYS A 124 15.83 20.12 7.08
N LEU A 125 16.19 19.25 6.14
CA LEU A 125 16.58 19.65 4.78
C LEU A 125 15.35 19.68 3.86
N LYS A 126 15.13 20.79 3.13
CA LYS A 126 14.06 20.89 2.11
C LYS A 126 14.17 19.78 1.04
N GLU A 127 15.38 19.32 0.76
CA GLU A 127 15.65 18.22 -0.17
C GLU A 127 15.11 16.87 0.32
N LEU A 128 15.21 16.58 1.62
CA LEU A 128 14.63 15.37 2.20
C LEU A 128 13.11 15.41 2.11
N GLY A 129 12.49 16.57 2.33
CA GLY A 129 11.05 16.75 2.14
C GLY A 129 10.59 16.46 0.70
N ARG A 130 11.34 16.92 -0.31
CA ARG A 130 11.08 16.60 -1.72
C ARG A 130 11.27 15.11 -2.03
N MET A 131 12.23 14.46 -1.38
CA MET A 131 12.48 13.03 -1.55
C MET A 131 11.32 12.20 -0.96
N VAL A 132 10.80 12.59 0.21
CA VAL A 132 9.59 11.99 0.79
C VAL A 132 8.40 12.16 -0.15
N ALA A 133 8.21 13.35 -0.72
CA ALA A 133 7.12 13.60 -1.67
C ALA A 133 7.23 12.72 -2.93
N LYS A 134 8.42 12.58 -3.51
CA LYS A 134 8.64 11.66 -4.66
C LYS A 134 8.24 10.21 -4.32
N LEU A 135 8.55 9.74 -3.12
CA LEU A 135 8.14 8.40 -2.67
C LEU A 135 6.64 8.31 -2.43
N ALA A 136 6.04 9.36 -1.84
CA ALA A 136 4.60 9.45 -1.64
C ALA A 136 3.87 9.43 -2.98
N HIS A 137 4.34 10.14 -4.01
CA HIS A 137 3.70 10.16 -5.32
C HIS A 137 3.70 8.77 -5.98
N ALA A 138 4.79 8.02 -5.81
CA ALA A 138 4.90 6.67 -6.35
C ALA A 138 4.00 5.67 -5.60
N ASN A 139 3.96 5.76 -4.27
CA ASN A 139 3.30 4.79 -3.39
C ASN A 139 2.56 5.47 -2.21
N PRO A 140 1.49 6.24 -2.49
CA PRO A 140 0.93 7.18 -1.50
C PRO A 140 0.37 6.48 -0.28
N MET A 141 -0.37 5.39 -0.48
CA MET A 141 -1.00 4.63 0.60
C MET A 141 0.02 4.04 1.59
N SER A 142 1.10 3.41 1.10
CA SER A 142 2.08 2.75 1.98
C SER A 142 2.97 3.76 2.69
N VAL A 143 3.42 4.78 1.95
CA VAL A 143 4.30 5.83 2.47
C VAL A 143 3.55 6.67 3.51
N LEU A 144 2.35 7.15 3.21
CA LEU A 144 1.54 7.95 4.16
C LEU A 144 1.15 7.14 5.39
N ARG A 145 0.77 5.85 5.25
CA ARG A 145 0.50 4.97 6.40
C ARG A 145 1.73 4.81 7.30
N THR A 146 2.92 4.70 6.70
CA THR A 146 4.18 4.59 7.44
C THR A 146 4.52 5.90 8.13
N ILE A 147 4.32 7.03 7.45
CA ILE A 147 4.55 8.37 8.01
C ILE A 147 3.62 8.62 9.20
N VAL A 148 2.31 8.37 9.06
CA VAL A 148 1.34 8.53 10.15
C VAL A 148 1.70 7.64 11.34
N HIS A 149 2.13 6.40 11.10
CA HIS A 149 2.58 5.51 12.18
C HIS A 149 3.81 6.04 12.91
N GLN A 150 4.73 6.68 12.18
CA GLN A 150 5.91 7.31 12.75
C GLN A 150 5.53 8.56 13.58
N ILE A 151 4.54 9.34 13.13
CA ILE A 151 3.99 10.49 13.87
C ILE A 151 3.28 10.05 15.17
N GLU A 152 2.50 8.97 15.12
CA GLU A 152 1.84 8.41 16.31
C GLU A 152 2.87 8.04 17.41
N ALA A 153 4.04 7.54 17.00
CA ALA A 153 5.09 7.12 17.90
C ALA A 153 5.96 8.28 18.42
N TYR A 154 6.31 9.24 17.56
CA TYR A 154 7.21 10.35 17.94
C TYR A 154 6.66 11.72 17.53
N ARG A 155 6.38 12.54 18.55
CA ARG A 155 5.75 13.86 18.41
C ARG A 155 6.68 14.93 17.82
N ASP A 156 7.98 14.80 18.03
CA ASP A 156 9.03 15.67 17.48
C ASP A 156 9.11 15.61 15.95
N MET A 157 8.62 14.53 15.33
CA MET A 157 8.57 14.39 13.88
C MET A 157 7.39 15.11 13.22
N ILE A 158 6.43 15.65 13.97
CA ILE A 158 5.24 16.33 13.42
C ILE A 158 5.63 17.52 12.53
N ALA A 159 6.34 18.51 13.08
CA ALA A 159 6.67 19.73 12.35
C ALA A 159 7.52 19.47 11.08
N PRO A 160 8.60 18.66 11.12
CA PRO A 160 9.37 18.32 9.91
C PRO A 160 8.54 17.61 8.82
N VAL A 161 7.58 16.77 9.22
CA VAL A 161 6.74 16.04 8.28
C VAL A 161 5.68 16.95 7.66
N VAL A 162 5.03 17.79 8.46
CA VAL A 162 4.08 18.81 7.96
C VAL A 162 4.79 19.74 6.96
N ASP A 163 6.03 20.15 7.25
CA ASP A 163 6.86 20.94 6.33
C ASP A 163 7.18 20.24 5.01
N ALA A 164 7.24 18.90 5.01
CA ALA A 164 7.44 18.09 3.81
C ALA A 164 6.12 17.90 3.03
N PHE A 165 4.98 17.95 3.71
CA PHE A 165 3.67 17.72 3.11
C PHE A 165 3.25 18.83 2.14
N LYS A 166 3.86 20.02 2.22
CA LYS A 166 3.68 21.08 1.20
C LYS A 166 3.99 20.64 -0.24
N TYR A 167 4.74 19.55 -0.42
CA TYR A 167 5.07 18.99 -1.72
C TYR A 167 4.10 17.87 -2.17
N LEU A 168 3.08 17.55 -1.37
CA LEU A 168 2.05 16.57 -1.72
C LEU A 168 0.98 17.17 -2.64
N THR A 169 0.37 16.30 -3.42
CA THR A 169 -0.75 16.55 -4.33
C THR A 169 -2.10 16.41 -3.62
N HIS A 170 -3.17 16.95 -4.20
CA HIS A 170 -4.53 16.82 -3.66
C HIS A 170 -4.95 15.37 -3.40
N LEU A 171 -4.60 14.44 -4.30
CA LEU A 171 -4.89 13.00 -4.09
C LEU A 171 -4.24 12.44 -2.84
N GLU A 172 -3.02 12.89 -2.52
CA GLU A 172 -2.29 12.40 -1.36
C GLU A 172 -2.87 12.95 -0.06
N TYR A 173 -3.44 14.16 -0.09
CA TYR A 173 -4.21 14.69 1.02
C TYR A 173 -5.50 13.89 1.26
N ASP A 174 -6.24 13.52 0.20
CA ASP A 174 -7.42 12.65 0.34
C ASP A 174 -7.05 11.27 0.91
N ILE A 175 -5.93 10.69 0.46
CA ILE A 175 -5.42 9.42 0.97
C ILE A 175 -4.94 9.58 2.43
N LEU A 176 -4.30 10.69 2.76
CA LEU A 176 -3.87 10.99 4.13
C LEU A 176 -5.08 11.08 5.06
N GLU A 177 -6.14 11.77 4.67
CA GLU A 177 -7.39 11.85 5.42
C GLU A 177 -7.97 10.45 5.66
N TYR A 178 -8.07 9.65 4.60
CA TYR A 178 -8.50 8.26 4.72
C TYR A 178 -7.64 7.47 5.72
N VAL A 179 -6.31 7.58 5.65
CA VAL A 179 -5.38 6.87 6.54
C VAL A 179 -5.56 7.33 8.00
N VAL A 180 -5.77 8.62 8.24
CA VAL A 180 -6.03 9.16 9.58
C VAL A 180 -7.35 8.61 10.13
N ILE A 181 -8.42 8.61 9.34
CA ILE A 181 -9.72 8.04 9.72
C ILE A 181 -9.58 6.54 10.03
N GLU A 182 -8.91 5.79 9.16
CA GLU A 182 -8.67 4.36 9.36
C GLU A 182 -7.95 4.08 10.68
N ARG A 183 -6.96 4.92 11.05
CA ARG A 183 -6.30 4.83 12.35
C ARG A 183 -7.26 5.13 13.50
N LEU A 184 -8.07 6.17 13.41
CA LEU A 184 -9.02 6.52 14.47
C LEU A 184 -10.09 5.44 14.70
N VAL A 185 -10.48 4.74 13.64
CA VAL A 185 -11.50 3.66 13.66
C VAL A 185 -10.88 2.30 14.01
N GLN A 186 -9.55 2.16 13.99
CA GLN A 186 -8.86 0.91 14.29
C GLN A 186 -9.20 0.41 15.71
N GLY A 187 -10.04 -0.63 15.78
CA GLY A 187 -10.50 -1.25 17.02
C GLY A 187 -9.35 -1.93 17.80
N GLY A 188 -9.53 -2.03 19.11
CA GLY A 188 -8.57 -2.68 20.01
C GLY A 188 -7.42 -1.79 20.52
N ARG A 189 -7.43 -0.48 20.21
CA ARG A 189 -6.52 0.50 20.81
C ARG A 189 -7.23 1.30 21.89
N GLU A 190 -6.74 1.22 23.12
CA GLU A 190 -7.25 2.05 24.20
C GLU A 190 -6.96 3.53 23.93
N LYS A 191 -8.02 4.33 23.97
CA LYS A 191 -7.98 5.78 23.73
C LYS A 191 -7.60 6.56 24.99
N LEU A 192 -7.75 5.91 26.14
CA LEU A 192 -7.31 6.36 27.44
C LEU A 192 -6.08 5.54 27.83
N LYS A 193 -5.17 6.14 28.58
CA LYS A 193 -4.12 5.42 29.30
C LYS A 193 -4.75 4.53 30.38
N ASP A 194 -3.96 3.58 30.89
CA ASP A 194 -4.31 2.71 32.02
C ASP A 194 -4.80 3.48 33.26
N ASP A 195 -4.38 4.75 33.40
CA ASP A 195 -4.81 5.67 34.46
C ASP A 195 -6.28 6.12 34.34
N GLY A 196 -6.97 5.86 33.23
CA GLY A 196 -8.36 6.24 32.97
C GLY A 196 -8.64 7.74 32.80
N LEU A 197 -7.67 8.61 33.14
CA LEU A 197 -7.81 10.07 33.13
C LEU A 197 -7.12 10.74 31.94
N ASN A 198 -6.01 10.15 31.47
CA ASN A 198 -5.16 10.76 30.45
C ASN A 198 -5.40 10.12 29.08
N VAL A 199 -5.46 10.94 28.04
CA VAL A 199 -5.56 10.47 26.65
C VAL A 199 -4.28 9.74 26.25
N SER A 200 -4.42 8.67 25.47
CA SER A 200 -3.29 7.88 24.97
C SER A 200 -2.32 8.73 24.14
N HIS A 201 -1.02 8.48 24.30
CA HIS A 201 0.03 9.27 23.66
C HIS A 201 -0.11 9.31 22.13
N TRP A 202 -0.44 8.17 21.50
CA TRP A 202 -0.63 8.08 20.05
C TRP A 202 -1.77 8.99 19.57
N LEU A 203 -2.85 9.09 20.35
CA LEU A 203 -4.03 9.90 20.00
C LEU A 203 -3.73 11.39 20.20
N GLN A 204 -2.98 11.76 21.24
CA GLN A 204 -2.51 13.13 21.44
C GLN A 204 -1.57 13.58 20.31
N SER A 205 -0.62 12.73 19.90
CA SER A 205 0.27 13.02 18.77
C SER A 205 -0.50 13.18 17.47
N LEU A 206 -1.47 12.29 17.21
CA LEU A 206 -2.31 12.35 16.00
C LEU A 206 -3.20 13.59 15.98
N ALA A 207 -3.81 13.96 17.12
CA ALA A 207 -4.60 15.18 17.24
C ALA A 207 -3.74 16.45 17.06
N SER A 208 -2.53 16.46 17.65
CA SER A 208 -1.57 17.55 17.49
C SER A 208 -1.06 17.68 16.06
N PHE A 209 -0.99 16.59 15.31
CA PHE A 209 -0.65 16.59 13.88
C PHE A 209 -1.79 17.14 13.02
N TRP A 210 -3.04 16.79 13.33
CA TRP A 210 -4.20 17.21 12.53
C TRP A 210 -4.68 18.63 12.82
N GLY A 211 -4.29 19.20 13.96
CA GLY A 211 -4.52 20.61 14.27
C GLY A 211 -3.43 21.56 13.75
N HIS A 212 -2.39 21.04 13.09
CA HIS A 212 -1.24 21.79 12.60
C HIS A 212 -1.45 22.33 11.18
#